data_AF-A0A1Q3C179-F1
#
_entry.id   AF-A0A1Q3C179-F1
#
_cell.length_a   1.000
_cell.length_b   1.000
_cell.length_c   1.000
_cell.angle_alpha   90.00
_cell.angle_beta   90.00
_cell.angle_gamma   90.00
#
_symmetry.space_group_name_H-M   'P 1'
#
loop_
_entity.id
_entity.type
_entity.pdbx_description
1 polymer ?
#
loop_
_entity_poly.entity_id
_entity_poly.type
_entity_poly.pdbx_seq_one_letter_code
_entity_poly.pdbx_strand_id
1 'polypeptide(L)'
;MLRSFLWFGVGDAKRAGKVAWETVCHPKEEGGLGIKSMRTWNKAAILQLGWEIVTEKESMWVRWCNMVLLKDKSFWAVKITAASSWCWRNVLRLRECLARNLIYSIGDGRATTLWWDPWINGEALFTKYGTRVAFDADILIPANVSAVIANRKWAWPRNSWDLREIDTLVQWICIE
;
A
#
# COMPACT_ATOMS: atom_id res chain seq x y z
N MET A 1 22.80 -9.99 35.69
CA MET A 1 23.08 -8.89 34.73
C MET A 1 21.89 -8.52 33.85
N LEU A 2 21.24 -9.43 33.12
CA LEU A 2 20.05 -9.08 32.29
C LEU A 2 18.87 -8.52 33.08
N ARG A 3 18.63 -9.08 34.28
CA ARG A 3 17.53 -8.70 35.16
C ARG A 3 17.69 -7.28 35.72
N SER A 4 18.93 -6.81 35.93
CA SER A 4 19.21 -5.44 36.42
C SER A 4 19.00 -4.39 35.34
N PHE A 5 19.40 -4.66 34.09
CA PHE A 5 19.20 -3.72 32.98
C PHE A 5 17.71 -3.40 32.72
N LEU A 6 16.86 -4.43 32.66
CA LEU A 6 15.43 -4.25 32.36
C LEU A 6 14.62 -3.63 33.52
N TRP A 7 15.02 -3.91 34.77
CA TRP A 7 14.18 -3.65 35.93
C TRP A 7 14.81 -2.78 37.01
N PHE A 8 16.10 -2.47 36.94
CA PHE A 8 16.82 -1.78 38.04
C PHE A 8 17.79 -0.69 37.54
N GLY A 9 17.91 -0.47 36.23
CA GLY A 9 18.81 0.54 35.66
C GLY A 9 20.30 0.18 35.75
N VAL A 10 21.16 1.08 35.26
CA VAL A 10 22.63 0.96 35.32
C VAL A 10 23.14 1.72 36.56
N GLY A 11 23.92 1.07 37.43
CA GLY A 11 24.50 1.65 38.64
C GLY A 11 23.82 1.20 39.95
N ASP A 12 24.21 1.80 41.07
CA ASP A 12 23.76 1.48 42.46
C ASP A 12 22.33 1.99 42.77
N ALA A 13 21.55 2.31 41.73
CA ALA A 13 20.21 2.86 41.87
C ALA A 13 19.23 1.76 42.30
N LYS A 14 18.75 1.81 43.54
CA LYS A 14 17.69 0.93 44.09
C LYS A 14 16.29 1.15 43.48
N ARG A 15 16.17 1.85 42.34
CA ARG A 15 14.89 2.16 41.70
C ARG A 15 14.79 1.52 40.33
N ALA A 16 13.64 0.92 40.05
CA ALA A 16 13.37 0.33 38.76
C ALA A 16 13.37 1.38 37.65
N GLY A 17 14.46 1.41 36.87
CA GLY A 17 14.56 2.21 35.65
C GLY A 17 13.72 1.55 34.57
N LYS A 18 12.57 2.15 34.24
CA LYS A 18 11.78 1.72 33.08
C LYS A 18 12.58 2.04 31.82
N VAL A 19 13.05 1.02 31.11
CA VAL A 19 13.69 1.18 29.79
C VAL A 19 12.58 1.21 28.74
N ALA A 20 12.67 2.14 27.79
CA ALA A 20 11.74 2.19 26.66
C ALA A 20 11.85 0.91 25.83
N TRP A 21 10.72 0.38 25.36
CA TRP A 21 10.70 -0.86 24.58
C TRP A 21 11.45 -0.70 23.25
N GLU A 22 11.40 0.51 22.68
CA GLU A 22 12.17 0.90 21.51
C GLU A 22 13.67 0.68 21.74
N THR A 23 14.22 1.16 22.87
CA THR A 23 15.62 0.97 23.28
C THR A 23 15.99 -0.52 23.37
N VAL A 24 15.09 -1.34 23.92
CA VAL A 24 15.30 -2.80 24.02
C VAL A 24 15.40 -3.46 22.64
N CYS A 25 14.69 -2.92 21.65
CA CYS A 25 14.64 -3.48 20.30
C CYS A 25 15.84 -3.12 19.41
N HIS A 26 16.69 -2.16 19.81
CA HIS A 26 17.89 -1.83 19.05
C HIS A 26 18.86 -3.02 18.97
N PRO A 27 19.70 -3.09 17.93
CA PRO A 27 20.82 -4.03 17.86
C PRO A 27 21.71 -3.97 19.12
N LYS A 28 22.41 -5.07 19.41
CA LYS A 28 23.30 -5.12 20.58
C LYS A 28 24.45 -4.11 20.46
N GLU A 29 24.87 -3.84 19.23
CA GLU A 29 25.91 -2.89 18.85
C GLU A 29 25.50 -1.44 19.16
N GLU A 30 24.20 -1.14 19.14
CA GLU A 30 23.61 0.16 19.48
C GLU A 30 23.17 0.25 20.95
N GLY A 31 23.52 -0.75 21.78
CA GLY A 31 23.18 -0.78 23.21
C GLY A 31 21.79 -1.34 23.54
N GLY A 32 21.09 -1.93 22.56
CA GLY A 32 19.83 -2.65 22.77
C GLY A 32 20.04 -4.14 23.08
N LEU A 33 18.93 -4.92 23.13
CA LEU A 33 18.97 -6.37 23.32
C LEU A 33 18.86 -7.16 22.01
N GLY A 34 18.67 -6.48 20.87
CA GLY A 34 18.45 -7.11 19.56
C GLY A 34 17.10 -7.81 19.44
N ILE A 35 16.13 -7.49 20.31
CA ILE A 35 14.79 -8.10 20.28
C ILE A 35 13.98 -7.44 19.17
N LYS A 36 13.33 -8.25 18.34
CA LYS A 36 12.48 -7.74 17.26
C LYS A 36 11.21 -7.08 17.82
N SER A 37 10.95 -5.85 17.40
CA SER A 37 9.71 -5.15 17.77
C SER A 37 8.48 -5.85 17.18
N MET A 38 7.62 -6.40 18.04
CA MET A 38 6.38 -7.05 17.63
C MET A 38 5.45 -6.11 16.86
N ARG A 39 5.47 -4.81 17.18
CA ARG A 39 4.70 -3.79 16.45
C ARG A 39 5.15 -3.69 15.00
N THR A 40 6.46 -3.67 14.76
CA THR A 40 7.04 -3.62 13.41
C THR A 40 6.74 -4.90 12.63
N TRP A 41 6.91 -6.06 13.26
CA TRP A 41 6.61 -7.35 12.65
C TRP A 41 5.14 -7.50 12.29
N ASN A 42 4.23 -7.10 13.19
CA ASN A 42 2.80 -7.11 12.91
C ASN A 42 2.44 -6.17 11.75
N LYS A 43 3.04 -4.97 11.69
CA LYS A 43 2.85 -4.05 10.55
C LYS A 43 3.30 -4.69 9.25
N ALA A 44 4.48 -5.33 9.23
CA ALA A 44 5.00 -6.02 8.05
C ALA A 44 4.09 -7.19 7.61
N ALA A 45 3.60 -7.99 8.56
CA ALA A 45 2.67 -9.09 8.27
C ALA A 45 1.35 -8.58 7.68
N ILE A 46 0.80 -7.47 8.19
CA ILE A 46 -0.42 -6.88 7.62
C ILE A 46 -0.16 -6.30 6.22
N LEU A 47 0.99 -5.67 5.99
CA LEU A 47 1.38 -5.22 4.65
C LEU A 47 1.52 -6.38 3.68
N GLN A 48 2.09 -7.51 4.12
CA GLN A 48 2.16 -8.74 3.34
C GLN A 48 0.76 -9.22 2.94
N LEU A 49 -0.21 -9.23 3.86
CA LEU A 49 -1.60 -9.59 3.52
C LEU A 49 -2.20 -8.66 2.47
N GLY A 50 -1.98 -7.35 2.58
CA GLY A 50 -2.43 -6.39 1.58
C GLY A 50 -1.77 -6.61 0.23
N TRP A 51 -0.47 -6.89 0.21
CA TRP A 51 0.29 -7.22 -0.99
C TRP A 51 -0.24 -8.46 -1.70
N GLU A 52 -0.54 -9.53 -0.95
CA GLU A 52 -1.09 -10.76 -1.52
C GLU A 52 -2.47 -10.56 -2.16
N ILE A 53 -3.27 -9.64 -1.62
CA ILE A 53 -4.56 -9.26 -2.21
C ILE A 53 -4.35 -8.48 -3.50
N VAL A 54 -3.49 -7.45 -3.48
CA VAL A 54 -3.23 -6.59 -4.64
C VAL A 54 -2.58 -7.36 -5.80
N THR A 55 -1.71 -8.32 -5.51
CA THR A 55 -1.06 -9.18 -6.51
C THR A 55 -1.90 -10.38 -6.94
N GLU A 56 -3.15 -10.47 -6.47
CA GLU A 56 -4.07 -11.57 -6.75
C GLU A 56 -3.44 -12.96 -6.55
N LYS A 57 -2.62 -13.10 -5.50
CA LYS A 57 -1.90 -14.35 -5.22
C LYS A 57 -2.87 -15.53 -5.19
N GLU A 58 -2.55 -16.58 -5.94
CA GLU A 58 -3.37 -17.79 -6.04
C GLU A 58 -3.47 -18.52 -4.70
N SER A 59 -4.44 -18.11 -3.88
CA SER A 59 -4.71 -18.70 -2.58
C SER A 59 -6.21 -18.62 -2.28
N MET A 60 -6.71 -19.60 -1.54
CA MET A 60 -8.11 -19.61 -1.10
C MET A 60 -8.45 -18.37 -0.25
N TRP A 61 -7.49 -17.90 0.55
CA TRP A 61 -7.63 -16.69 1.35
C TRP A 61 -7.85 -15.44 0.50
N VAL A 62 -7.02 -15.22 -0.54
CA VAL A 62 -7.16 -14.06 -1.43
C VAL A 62 -8.44 -14.14 -2.23
N ARG A 63 -8.80 -15.33 -2.76
CA ARG A 63 -10.08 -15.53 -3.45
C ARG A 63 -11.28 -15.21 -2.56
N TRP A 64 -11.25 -15.64 -1.31
CA TRP A 64 -12.29 -15.31 -0.32
C TRP A 64 -12.33 -13.81 -0.02
N CYS A 65 -11.17 -13.15 0.16
CA CYS A 65 -11.11 -11.70 0.33
C CYS A 65 -11.76 -10.97 -0.85
N ASN A 66 -11.44 -11.36 -2.07
CA ASN A 66 -12.00 -10.76 -3.29
C ASN A 66 -13.52 -10.91 -3.34
N MET A 67 -14.03 -12.11 -3.09
CA MET A 67 -15.48 -12.40 -3.16
C MET A 67 -16.27 -11.78 -2.00
N VAL A 68 -15.75 -11.81 -0.77
CA VAL A 68 -16.53 -11.46 0.43
C VAL A 68 -16.23 -10.04 0.92
N LEU A 69 -14.97 -9.63 0.94
CA LEU A 69 -14.54 -8.34 1.50
C LEU A 69 -14.55 -7.23 0.44
N LEU A 70 -14.02 -7.51 -0.75
CA LEU A 70 -13.92 -6.53 -1.82
C LEU A 70 -15.22 -6.43 -2.65
N LYS A 71 -15.82 -7.58 -3.00
CA LYS A 71 -17.06 -7.65 -3.82
C LYS A 71 -16.91 -6.89 -5.13
N ASP A 72 -15.91 -7.29 -5.93
CA ASP A 72 -15.55 -6.71 -7.22
C ASP A 72 -15.14 -5.23 -7.19
N LYS A 73 -14.82 -4.70 -6.00
CA LYS A 73 -14.25 -3.36 -5.84
C LYS A 73 -12.74 -3.42 -5.73
N SER A 74 -12.06 -2.42 -6.28
CA SER A 74 -10.62 -2.27 -6.07
C SER A 74 -10.29 -2.14 -4.57
N PHE A 75 -9.25 -2.84 -4.13
CA PHE A 75 -8.70 -2.77 -2.77
C PHE A 75 -8.45 -1.32 -2.32
N TRP A 76 -8.01 -0.47 -3.24
CA TRP A 76 -7.69 0.94 -3.01
C TRP A 76 -8.94 1.81 -2.82
N ALA A 77 -10.07 1.40 -3.39
CA ALA A 77 -11.34 2.13 -3.38
C ALA A 77 -12.24 1.79 -2.18
N VAL A 78 -12.06 0.61 -1.57
CA VAL A 78 -12.94 0.13 -0.49
C VAL A 78 -12.86 1.05 0.73
N LYS A 79 -14.03 1.45 1.24
CA LYS A 79 -14.15 2.28 2.44
C LYS A 79 -14.10 1.43 3.70
N ILE A 80 -13.46 1.94 4.74
CA ILE A 80 -13.53 1.36 6.07
C ILE A 80 -14.92 1.65 6.65
N THR A 81 -15.67 0.62 6.98
CA THR A 81 -17.01 0.73 7.58
C THR A 81 -17.01 0.23 9.02
N ALA A 82 -18.02 0.64 9.81
CA ALA A 82 -18.19 0.13 11.17
C ALA A 82 -18.44 -1.39 11.23
N ALA A 83 -19.05 -1.95 10.19
CA ALA A 83 -19.27 -3.39 10.03
C ALA A 83 -18.00 -4.20 9.69
N SER A 84 -16.89 -3.52 9.35
CA SER A 84 -15.65 -4.20 8.99
C SER A 84 -14.97 -4.82 10.22
N SER A 85 -14.50 -6.07 10.09
CA SER A 85 -13.76 -6.75 11.15
C SER A 85 -12.52 -5.95 11.56
N TRP A 86 -12.08 -6.08 12.82
CA TRP A 86 -10.92 -5.35 13.32
C TRP A 86 -9.66 -5.62 12.48
N CYS A 87 -9.42 -6.89 12.11
CA CYS A 87 -8.30 -7.27 11.26
C CYS A 87 -8.38 -6.59 9.89
N TRP A 88 -9.54 -6.63 9.23
CA TRP A 88 -9.73 -6.02 7.92
C TRP A 88 -9.52 -4.50 7.94
N ARG A 89 -10.02 -3.83 8.98
CA ARG A 89 -9.77 -2.39 9.17
C ARG A 89 -8.29 -2.06 9.25
N ASN A 90 -7.48 -2.90 9.90
CA ASN A 90 -6.04 -2.68 9.97
C ASN A 90 -5.33 -2.90 8.64
N VAL A 91 -5.76 -3.90 7.84
CA VAL A 91 -5.27 -4.07 6.45
C VAL A 91 -5.56 -2.81 5.64
N LEU A 92 -6.81 -2.34 5.64
CA LEU A 92 -7.20 -1.14 4.90
C LEU A 92 -6.49 0.13 5.39
N ARG A 93 -6.26 0.29 6.69
CA ARG A 93 -5.51 1.44 7.25
C ARG A 93 -4.06 1.50 6.78
N LEU A 94 -3.44 0.36 6.50
CA LEU A 94 -2.06 0.31 6.02
C LEU A 94 -1.94 0.40 4.49
N ARG A 95 -3.05 0.51 3.75
CA ARG A 95 -3.01 0.59 2.29
C ARG A 95 -2.14 1.75 1.77
N GLU A 96 -2.20 2.94 2.38
CA GLU A 96 -1.37 4.08 1.94
C GLU A 96 0.12 3.85 2.22
N CYS A 97 0.42 3.09 3.27
CA CYS A 97 1.78 2.63 3.51
C CYS A 97 2.19 1.60 2.45
N LEU A 98 1.28 0.70 2.06
CA LEU A 98 1.54 -0.26 0.99
C LEU A 98 1.79 0.46 -0.34
N ALA A 99 0.86 1.31 -0.79
CA ALA A 99 0.92 2.04 -2.07
C ALA A 99 2.24 2.79 -2.29
N ARG A 100 2.75 3.48 -1.27
CA ARG A 100 4.04 4.20 -1.32
C ARG A 100 5.26 3.30 -1.45
N ASN A 101 5.13 2.02 -1.16
CA ASN A 101 6.21 1.02 -1.26
C ASN A 101 5.97 0.03 -2.42
N LEU A 102 4.96 0.26 -3.27
CA LEU A 102 4.72 -0.53 -4.47
C LEU A 102 5.33 0.13 -5.70
N ILE A 103 5.89 -0.71 -6.57
CA ILE A 103 6.30 -0.32 -7.92
C ILE A 103 5.47 -1.17 -8.87
N TYR A 104 4.77 -0.50 -9.78
CA TYR A 104 3.95 -1.18 -10.79
C TYR A 104 4.78 -1.37 -12.07
N SER A 105 4.78 -2.60 -12.58
CA SER A 105 5.18 -2.87 -13.98
C SER A 105 3.90 -3.02 -14.79
N ILE A 106 3.66 -2.11 -15.72
CA ILE A 106 2.38 -2.03 -16.45
C ILE A 106 2.26 -3.11 -17.52
N GLY A 107 3.35 -3.45 -18.22
CA GLY A 107 3.32 -4.38 -19.34
C GLY A 107 2.29 -3.95 -20.39
N ASP A 108 1.32 -4.83 -20.70
CA ASP A 108 0.21 -4.56 -21.64
C ASP A 108 -0.96 -3.77 -21.02
N GLY A 109 -0.89 -3.47 -19.72
CA GLY A 109 -1.88 -2.72 -18.98
C GLY A 109 -3.21 -3.44 -18.72
N ARG A 110 -3.34 -4.75 -18.97
CA ARG A 110 -4.61 -5.47 -18.76
C ARG A 110 -4.87 -5.89 -17.32
N ALA A 111 -3.82 -6.05 -16.52
CA ALA A 111 -3.92 -6.47 -15.13
C ALA A 111 -4.09 -5.31 -14.13
N THR A 112 -3.98 -4.06 -14.60
CA THR A 112 -4.04 -2.87 -13.75
C THR A 112 -5.24 -2.03 -14.11
N THR A 113 -6.07 -1.71 -13.13
CA THR A 113 -7.21 -0.82 -13.30
C THR A 113 -6.72 0.62 -13.48
N LEU A 114 -7.28 1.32 -14.47
CA LEU A 114 -6.77 2.63 -14.87
C LEU A 114 -6.90 3.67 -13.76
N TRP A 115 -8.06 3.68 -13.10
CA TRP A 115 -8.46 4.78 -12.23
C TRP A 115 -8.23 4.55 -10.74
N TRP A 116 -8.28 3.29 -10.31
CA TRP A 116 -8.30 2.93 -8.89
C TRP A 116 -6.95 2.45 -8.38
N ASP A 117 -6.10 1.87 -9.22
CA ASP A 117 -4.80 1.40 -8.79
C ASP A 117 -3.79 2.56 -8.67
N PRO A 118 -2.93 2.54 -7.64
CA PRO A 118 -1.92 3.56 -7.40
C PRO A 118 -0.67 3.37 -8.26
N TRP A 119 -0.86 3.21 -9.57
CA TRP A 119 0.19 2.82 -10.50
C TRP A 119 1.06 3.98 -10.98
N ILE A 120 0.67 5.23 -10.70
CA ILE A 120 1.47 6.43 -10.93
C ILE A 120 1.99 6.93 -9.58
N ASN A 121 3.28 6.70 -9.31
CA ASN A 121 3.95 7.17 -8.09
C ASN A 121 3.27 6.79 -6.76
N GLY A 122 2.56 5.65 -6.72
CA GLY A 122 1.86 5.21 -5.51
C GLY A 122 0.55 5.96 -5.25
N GLU A 123 -0.01 6.65 -6.25
CA GLU A 123 -1.29 7.36 -6.15
C GLU A 123 -2.25 6.97 -7.27
N ALA A 124 -3.53 6.77 -6.90
CA ALA A 124 -4.58 6.45 -7.86
C ALA A 124 -5.09 7.73 -8.53
N LEU A 125 -5.41 7.67 -9.82
CA LEU A 125 -5.91 8.83 -10.56
C LEU A 125 -7.17 9.44 -9.94
N PHE A 126 -8.10 8.61 -9.45
CA PHE A 126 -9.28 9.12 -8.75
C PHE A 126 -8.99 9.73 -7.39
N THR A 127 -7.88 9.36 -6.73
CA THR A 127 -7.46 10.01 -5.50
C THR A 127 -6.91 11.40 -5.79
N LYS A 128 -6.10 11.55 -6.84
CA LYS A 128 -5.44 12.82 -7.19
C LYS A 128 -6.37 13.82 -7.92
N TYR A 129 -7.10 13.35 -8.94
CA TYR A 129 -7.86 14.20 -9.87
C TYR A 129 -9.39 14.11 -9.66
N GLY A 130 -9.85 13.18 -8.81
CA GLY A 130 -11.27 12.89 -8.66
C GLY A 130 -11.85 12.13 -9.85
N THR A 131 -13.16 11.87 -9.82
CA THR A 131 -13.82 11.07 -10.87
C THR A 131 -14.07 11.81 -12.18
N ARG A 132 -13.94 13.15 -12.19
CA ARG A 132 -14.18 14.00 -13.38
C ARG A 132 -13.23 13.67 -14.52
N VAL A 133 -11.98 13.31 -14.20
CA VAL A 133 -10.95 12.98 -15.17
C VAL A 133 -11.33 11.81 -16.09
N ALA A 134 -12.15 10.87 -15.63
CA ALA A 134 -12.65 9.77 -16.47
C ALA A 134 -13.68 10.26 -17.51
N PHE A 135 -14.52 11.23 -17.14
CA PHE A 135 -15.48 11.84 -18.06
C PHE A 135 -14.75 12.71 -19.09
N ASP A 136 -13.75 13.49 -18.66
CA ASP A 136 -12.93 14.28 -19.57
C ASP A 136 -12.17 13.39 -20.56
N ALA A 137 -11.69 12.23 -20.11
CA ALA A 137 -10.98 11.29 -20.98
C ALA A 137 -11.89 10.53 -21.96
N ASP A 138 -13.21 10.56 -21.76
CA ASP A 138 -14.18 9.68 -22.43
C ASP A 138 -13.81 8.20 -22.32
N ILE A 139 -13.35 7.78 -21.13
CA ILE A 139 -12.94 6.40 -20.84
C ILE A 139 -13.76 5.87 -19.65
N LEU A 140 -14.29 4.66 -19.82
CA LEU A 140 -15.14 4.01 -18.82
C LEU A 140 -14.39 3.78 -17.49
N ILE A 141 -15.12 3.91 -16.37
CA ILE A 141 -14.60 3.68 -15.00
C ILE A 141 -14.04 2.26 -14.77
N PRO A 142 -14.61 1.17 -15.31
CA PRO A 142 -14.00 -0.15 -15.19
C PRO A 142 -12.81 -0.39 -16.14
N ALA A 143 -12.32 0.62 -16.87
CA ALA A 143 -11.22 0.45 -17.80
C ALA A 143 -9.91 0.09 -17.10
N ASN A 144 -9.11 -0.73 -17.78
CA ASN A 144 -7.75 -1.05 -17.41
C ASN A 144 -6.77 -0.12 -18.13
N VAL A 145 -5.51 -0.10 -17.68
CA VAL A 145 -4.44 0.74 -18.26
C VAL A 145 -4.24 0.49 -19.76
N SER A 146 -4.55 -0.72 -20.23
CA SER A 146 -4.57 -1.06 -21.66
C SER A 146 -5.43 -0.13 -22.53
N ALA A 147 -6.44 0.54 -21.97
CA ALA A 147 -7.29 1.48 -22.71
C ALA A 147 -6.56 2.75 -23.17
N VAL A 148 -5.44 3.10 -22.51
CA VAL A 148 -4.61 4.27 -22.83
C VAL A 148 -3.26 3.87 -23.41
N ILE A 149 -3.15 2.64 -23.92
CA ILE A 149 -1.94 2.13 -24.59
C ILE A 149 -2.29 1.79 -26.04
N ALA A 150 -1.62 2.44 -26.98
CA ALA A 150 -1.72 2.13 -28.40
C ALA A 150 -0.32 2.04 -29.02
N ASN A 151 -0.05 0.96 -29.78
CA ASN A 151 1.25 0.74 -30.42
C ASN A 151 2.45 0.86 -29.46
N ARG A 152 2.32 0.29 -28.25
CA ARG A 152 3.32 0.36 -27.16
C ARG A 152 3.69 1.79 -26.74
N LYS A 153 2.76 2.73 -26.89
CA LYS A 153 2.90 4.12 -26.44
C LYS A 153 1.66 4.54 -25.67
N TRP A 154 1.86 5.45 -24.74
CA TRP A 154 0.79 6.14 -24.05
C TRP A 154 -0.04 6.95 -25.05
N ALA A 155 -1.35 6.73 -25.05
CA ALA A 155 -2.33 7.34 -25.94
C ALA A 155 -3.41 8.07 -25.12
N TRP A 156 -2.97 8.94 -24.21
CA TRP A 156 -3.88 9.73 -23.40
C TRP A 156 -4.56 10.84 -24.21
N PRO A 157 -5.88 11.07 -24.00
CA PRO A 157 -6.53 12.28 -24.46
C PRO A 157 -5.87 13.52 -23.85
N ARG A 158 -5.89 14.67 -24.54
CA ARG A 158 -5.23 15.93 -24.09
C ARG A 158 -6.18 17.12 -24.04
N ASN A 159 -7.47 16.85 -23.92
CA ASN A 159 -8.55 17.82 -23.95
C ASN A 159 -8.76 18.58 -22.63
N SER A 160 -8.27 18.07 -21.49
CA SER A 160 -8.24 18.80 -20.21
C SER A 160 -6.81 19.02 -19.71
N TRP A 161 -6.63 19.94 -18.76
CA TRP A 161 -5.33 20.21 -18.14
C TRP A 161 -4.83 18.99 -17.34
N ASP A 162 -5.72 18.37 -16.55
CA ASP A 162 -5.42 17.16 -15.77
C ASP A 162 -4.88 16.04 -16.67
N LEU A 163 -5.49 15.82 -17.83
CA LEU A 163 -5.06 14.77 -18.75
C LEU A 163 -3.72 15.05 -19.42
N ARG A 164 -3.40 16.32 -19.67
CA ARG A 164 -2.06 16.71 -20.15
C ARG A 164 -1.01 16.46 -19.08
N GLU A 165 -1.31 16.77 -17.82
CA GLU A 165 -0.41 16.46 -16.70
C GLU A 165 -0.20 14.95 -16.57
N ILE A 166 -1.28 14.16 -16.58
CA ILE A 166 -1.21 12.69 -16.54
C ILE A 166 -0.33 12.16 -17.67
N ASP A 167 -0.58 12.61 -18.90
CA ASP A 167 0.20 12.19 -20.07
C ASP A 167 1.69 12.49 -19.91
N THR A 168 2.07 13.62 -19.28
CA THR A 168 3.47 13.92 -18.98
C THR A 168 4.06 13.05 -17.88
N LEU A 169 3.28 12.70 -16.86
CA LEU A 169 3.75 11.87 -15.75
C LEU A 169 4.02 10.43 -16.20
N VAL A 170 3.19 9.89 -17.09
CA VAL A 170 3.31 8.48 -17.52
C VAL A 170 4.45 8.23 -18.50
N GLN A 171 5.03 9.26 -19.13
CA GLN A 171 6.14 9.08 -20.09
C GLN A 171 7.36 8.37 -19.50
N TRP A 172 7.54 8.43 -18.18
CA TRP A 172 8.63 7.77 -17.47
C TRP A 172 8.36 6.30 -17.12
N ILE A 173 7.14 5.83 -17.39
CA ILE A 173 6.70 4.46 -17.11
C ILE A 173 6.86 3.65 -18.40
N CYS A 174 7.70 2.60 -18.36
CA CYS A 174 7.92 1.70 -19.47
C CYS A 174 6.67 0.86 -19.79
N ILE A 175 6.37 0.72 -21.08
CA ILE A 175 5.38 -0.22 -21.63
C ILE A 175 6.19 -1.29 -22.37
N GLU A 176 5.94 -2.57 -22.08
CA GLU A 176 6.63 -3.72 -22.71
C GLU A 176 5.85 -4.28 -23.92
#